data_AF-M7Z5S2-F1
#
_entry.id   AF-M7Z5S2-F1
#
_cell.length_a   1.000
_cell.length_b   1.000
_cell.length_c   1.000
_cell.angle_alpha   90.00
_cell.angle_beta   90.00
_cell.angle_gamma   90.00
#
_symmetry.space_group_name_H-M   'P 1'
#
loop_
_entity.id
_entity.type
_entity.pdbx_description
1 polymer ?
#
loop_
_entity_poly.entity_id
_entity_poly.type
_entity_poly.pdbx_seq_one_letter_code
_entity_poly.pdbx_strand_id
1 'polypeptide(L)'
;MWPAAAGGTSFLPSAAVCRDPQTFKPAAAVVCQASEASLLPRLAAWDKSETLAAKIKYAIESQMQGCAFSLGLGEPNLAGKPVLEYDRVVQPHELHALKPRVAPEAKTGYRNRENEALFTIHQILESWLCAASQLLTRLNSRIEAKDWEAAASDCWILERIWKLLADIEDLHLLMDPDDFLRLKSQLAIRPAPDGTDASFCFRSRALLHAANATRDIKKLVPWVIGVEADPNGGPRVQEAAMRLYHGRRRGEGEEAGKIELLQAFQAVEAAVRRFFFAYRQVVAAVCGTAEASGNRALFVPAEGTDPLSQMFLEPPYFPSLDAAKTFLADYWVQHMAAASVPSGRS
;
A
#
# COMPACT_ATOMS: atom_id res chain seq x y z
N MET A 1 26.54 4.18 -10.67
CA MET A 1 26.91 5.60 -10.81
C MET A 1 25.98 6.18 -11.87
N TRP A 2 24.84 6.74 -11.44
CA TRP A 2 24.02 7.56 -12.33
C TRP A 2 24.78 8.86 -12.58
N PRO A 3 24.87 9.38 -13.82
CA PRO A 3 25.44 10.70 -14.01
C PRO A 3 24.51 11.72 -13.37
N ALA A 4 25.10 12.56 -12.52
CA ALA A 4 24.47 13.77 -12.04
C ALA A 4 24.16 14.66 -13.24
N ALA A 5 22.89 14.76 -13.62
CA ALA A 5 22.42 15.88 -14.42
C ALA A 5 22.29 17.08 -13.49
N ALA A 6 23.34 17.90 -13.46
CA ALA A 6 23.28 19.26 -12.96
C ALA A 6 22.30 20.05 -13.86
N GLY A 7 21.13 20.36 -13.32
CA GLY A 7 20.08 21.11 -13.96
C GLY A 7 18.98 21.35 -12.94
N GLY A 8 19.15 22.42 -12.16
CA GLY A 8 18.17 22.82 -11.15
C GLY A 8 16.85 23.20 -11.80
N THR A 9 15.92 22.26 -11.83
CA THR A 9 14.49 22.53 -11.90
C THR A 9 13.83 21.59 -10.91
N SER A 10 13.38 22.15 -9.79
CA SER A 10 12.49 21.50 -8.84
C SER A 10 11.23 21.04 -9.58
N PHE A 11 11.18 19.77 -9.99
CA PHE A 11 9.93 19.13 -10.39
C PHE A 11 9.14 18.79 -9.13
N LEU A 12 8.52 19.82 -8.56
CA LEU A 12 7.26 19.65 -7.86
C LEU A 12 6.27 19.16 -8.93
N PRO A 13 5.60 18.01 -8.77
CA PRO A 13 4.37 17.78 -9.52
C PRO A 13 3.45 18.94 -9.16
N SER A 14 3.01 19.68 -10.19
CA SER A 14 2.17 20.86 -10.05
C SER A 14 1.02 20.55 -9.10
N ALA A 15 1.03 21.18 -7.92
CA ALA A 15 -0.03 21.15 -6.91
C ALA A 15 -1.30 21.91 -7.37
N ALA A 16 -1.61 21.87 -8.67
CA ALA A 16 -2.67 22.63 -9.30
C ALA A 16 -3.92 21.80 -9.66
N VAL A 17 -3.91 20.48 -9.47
CA VAL A 17 -5.09 19.63 -9.78
C VAL A 17 -6.09 19.54 -8.60
N CYS A 18 -5.72 20.04 -7.42
CA CYS A 18 -6.60 20.10 -6.25
C CYS A 18 -6.93 21.53 -5.83
N ARG A 19 -7.42 22.38 -6.77
CA ARG A 19 -8.12 23.62 -6.40
C ARG A 19 -9.54 23.61 -6.92
N ASP A 20 -10.44 23.87 -5.97
CA ASP A 20 -11.87 24.19 -6.09
C ASP A 20 -12.81 23.07 -6.57
N PRO A 21 -13.66 22.52 -5.67
CA PRO A 21 -14.75 21.60 -6.02
C PRO A 21 -15.88 22.24 -6.86
N GLN A 22 -15.74 23.48 -7.34
CA GLN A 22 -16.86 24.28 -7.85
C GLN A 22 -16.86 24.58 -9.35
N THR A 23 -15.93 24.04 -10.15
CA THR A 23 -15.98 24.21 -11.61
C THR A 23 -15.66 22.94 -12.40
N PHE A 24 -16.26 21.81 -12.04
CA PHE A 24 -16.47 20.73 -13.01
C PHE A 24 -17.91 20.86 -13.54
N LYS A 25 -18.09 21.45 -14.72
CA LYS A 25 -19.36 21.35 -15.46
C LYS A 25 -19.26 20.09 -16.34
N PRO A 26 -19.83 18.95 -15.93
CA PRO A 26 -19.90 17.81 -16.85
C PRO A 26 -20.85 18.17 -17.97
N ALA A 27 -20.35 18.20 -19.21
CA ALA A 27 -21.22 18.11 -20.36
C ALA A 27 -21.94 16.76 -20.26
N ALA A 28 -23.26 16.75 -20.37
CA ALA A 28 -24.04 15.51 -20.49
C ALA A 28 -23.74 14.87 -21.85
N ALA A 29 -22.57 14.25 -21.98
CA ALA A 29 -22.21 13.48 -23.14
C ALA A 29 -23.02 12.18 -23.10
N VAL A 30 -24.05 12.11 -23.93
CA VAL A 30 -24.90 10.92 -24.14
C VAL A 30 -24.08 9.76 -24.73
N VAL A 31 -22.86 10.01 -25.20
CA VAL A 31 -22.00 9.03 -25.86
C VAL A 31 -20.72 8.80 -25.05
N CYS A 32 -20.63 7.65 -24.39
CA CYS A 32 -19.39 7.15 -23.79
C CYS A 32 -18.37 6.83 -24.90
N GLN A 33 -17.30 7.59 -24.99
CA GLN A 33 -16.18 7.29 -25.91
C GLN A 33 -15.29 6.23 -25.27
N ALA A 34 -15.03 5.12 -25.95
CA ALA A 34 -14.10 4.13 -25.43
C ALA A 34 -12.67 4.69 -25.42
N SER A 35 -11.91 4.38 -24.37
CA SER A 35 -10.48 4.69 -24.28
C SER A 35 -9.72 4.20 -25.51
N GLU A 36 -8.80 5.03 -26.04
CA GLU A 36 -7.95 4.74 -27.19
C GLU A 36 -7.06 3.51 -26.95
N ALA A 37 -6.68 3.29 -25.70
CA ALA A 37 -5.89 2.13 -25.28
C ALA A 37 -6.77 0.91 -24.93
N SER A 38 -8.10 1.03 -24.95
CA SER A 38 -9.01 -0.04 -24.57
C SER A 38 -8.99 -1.20 -25.55
N LEU A 39 -8.93 -2.41 -25.02
CA LEU A 39 -9.16 -3.63 -25.80
C LEU A 39 -10.65 -3.92 -25.99
N LEU A 40 -11.56 -3.26 -25.24
CA LEU A 40 -12.99 -3.54 -25.30
C LEU A 40 -13.61 -3.29 -26.68
N PRO A 41 -13.29 -2.19 -27.41
CA PRO A 41 -13.74 -2.02 -28.78
C PRO A 41 -13.23 -3.11 -29.73
N ARG A 42 -11.98 -3.56 -29.51
CA ARG A 42 -11.36 -4.61 -30.34
C ARG A 42 -11.99 -5.98 -30.08
N LEU A 43 -12.28 -6.30 -28.81
CA LEU A 43 -12.98 -7.52 -28.42
C LEU A 43 -14.43 -7.54 -28.94
N ALA A 44 -15.08 -6.38 -28.98
CA ALA A 44 -16.42 -6.23 -29.53
C ALA A 44 -16.48 -6.42 -31.06
N ALA A 45 -15.37 -6.16 -31.77
CA ALA A 45 -15.29 -6.29 -33.22
C ALA A 45 -15.06 -7.73 -33.72
N TRP A 46 -14.89 -8.71 -32.82
CA TRP A 46 -14.66 -10.11 -33.16
C TRP A 46 -15.86 -10.97 -32.75
N ASP A 47 -16.48 -11.69 -33.69
CA ASP A 47 -17.70 -12.49 -33.49
C ASP A 47 -17.63 -13.43 -32.27
N LYS A 48 -16.46 -14.03 -32.00
CA LYS A 48 -16.29 -14.97 -30.88
C LYS A 48 -16.25 -14.30 -29.51
N SER A 49 -15.85 -13.02 -29.44
CA SER A 49 -15.68 -12.29 -28.18
C SER A 49 -16.66 -11.13 -27.99
N GLU A 50 -17.52 -10.86 -28.96
CA GLU A 50 -18.54 -9.81 -28.90
C GLU A 50 -19.41 -9.93 -27.65
N THR A 51 -19.94 -11.13 -27.40
CA THR A 51 -20.78 -11.40 -26.22
C THR A 51 -20.03 -11.21 -24.90
N LEU A 52 -18.73 -11.50 -24.86
CA LEU A 52 -17.89 -11.26 -23.69
C LEU A 52 -17.64 -9.76 -23.48
N ALA A 53 -17.36 -9.02 -24.55
CA ALA A 53 -17.18 -7.58 -24.48
C ALA A 53 -18.45 -6.88 -23.97
N ALA A 54 -19.63 -7.31 -24.43
CA ALA A 54 -20.91 -6.82 -23.92
C ALA A 54 -21.07 -7.13 -22.42
N LYS A 55 -20.79 -8.36 -21.98
CA LYS A 55 -20.84 -8.74 -20.56
C LYS A 55 -19.93 -7.87 -19.69
N ILE A 56 -18.71 -7.58 -20.14
CA ILE A 56 -17.77 -6.73 -19.40
C ILE A 56 -18.33 -5.30 -19.28
N LYS A 57 -18.85 -4.74 -20.37
CA LYS A 57 -19.48 -3.41 -20.35
C LYS A 57 -20.66 -3.33 -19.38
N TYR A 58 -21.52 -4.35 -19.34
CA TYR A 58 -22.62 -4.41 -18.38
C TYR A 58 -22.14 -4.63 -16.94
N ALA A 59 -21.06 -5.39 -16.73
CA ALA A 59 -20.48 -5.55 -15.40
C ALA A 59 -19.93 -4.21 -14.87
N ILE A 60 -19.25 -3.44 -15.73
CA ILE A 60 -18.78 -2.08 -15.40
C ILE A 60 -19.98 -1.20 -15.03
N GLU A 61 -21.01 -1.13 -15.87
CA GLU A 61 -22.24 -0.35 -15.59
C GLU A 61 -22.86 -0.74 -14.23
N SER A 62 -22.98 -2.04 -13.97
CA SER A 62 -23.56 -2.57 -12.73
C SER A 62 -22.76 -2.12 -11.50
N GLN A 63 -21.42 -2.20 -11.56
CA GLN A 63 -20.56 -1.73 -10.46
C GLN A 63 -20.60 -0.21 -10.29
N MET A 64 -20.83 0.54 -11.36
CA MET A 64 -20.95 2.00 -11.34
C MET A 64 -22.35 2.50 -10.93
N GLN A 65 -23.31 1.63 -10.64
CA GLN A 65 -24.67 2.04 -10.27
C GLN A 65 -24.71 2.93 -9.02
N GLY A 66 -23.84 2.70 -8.05
CA GLY A 66 -23.73 3.52 -6.83
C GLY A 66 -22.96 4.83 -7.00
N CYS A 67 -22.29 5.04 -8.13
CA CYS A 67 -21.41 6.19 -8.34
C CYS A 67 -22.17 7.40 -8.90
N ALA A 68 -21.67 8.61 -8.64
CA ALA A 68 -22.24 9.85 -9.18
C ALA A 68 -21.92 10.10 -10.67
N PHE A 69 -21.04 9.28 -11.25
CA PHE A 69 -20.56 9.35 -12.64
C PHE A 69 -20.42 7.95 -13.23
N SER A 70 -20.32 7.86 -14.57
CA SER A 70 -19.90 6.66 -15.30
C SER A 70 -18.44 6.81 -15.75
N LEU A 71 -17.76 5.71 -16.11
CA LEU A 71 -16.32 5.71 -16.42
C LEU A 71 -16.00 6.12 -17.86
N GLY A 72 -16.98 6.15 -18.76
CA GLY A 72 -16.73 6.47 -20.15
C GLY A 72 -15.78 5.48 -20.81
N LEU A 73 -15.96 4.18 -20.55
CA LEU A 73 -15.20 3.08 -21.16
C LEU A 73 -15.99 2.39 -22.29
N GLY A 74 -17.11 2.98 -22.69
CA GLY A 74 -18.04 2.42 -23.67
C GLY A 74 -19.14 1.55 -23.05
N GLU A 75 -19.32 1.62 -21.73
CA GLU A 75 -20.52 1.14 -21.02
C GLU A 75 -21.76 1.95 -21.44
N PRO A 76 -22.98 1.35 -21.38
CA PRO A 76 -24.18 1.97 -21.91
C PRO A 76 -24.65 3.22 -21.16
N ASN A 77 -24.24 3.43 -19.90
CA ASN A 77 -24.66 4.57 -19.07
C ASN A 77 -26.18 4.75 -19.03
N LEU A 78 -26.89 3.70 -18.61
CA LEU A 78 -28.36 3.63 -18.66
C LEU A 78 -29.03 4.69 -17.78
N ALA A 79 -28.32 5.14 -16.74
CA ALA A 79 -28.77 6.17 -15.82
C ALA A 79 -28.48 7.61 -16.31
N GLY A 80 -27.86 7.78 -17.47
CA GLY A 80 -27.55 9.11 -18.03
C GLY A 80 -26.64 9.95 -17.15
N LYS A 81 -25.73 9.31 -16.40
CA LYS A 81 -24.83 9.97 -15.46
C LYS A 81 -23.78 10.79 -16.20
N PRO A 82 -23.20 11.82 -15.55
CA PRO A 82 -21.97 12.45 -16.04
C PRO A 82 -20.92 11.40 -16.41
N VAL A 83 -20.32 11.55 -17.59
CA VAL A 83 -19.27 10.64 -18.07
C VAL A 83 -17.91 11.20 -17.64
N LEU A 84 -17.14 10.40 -16.90
CA LEU A 84 -15.73 10.65 -16.67
C LEU A 84 -14.97 10.26 -17.95
N GLU A 85 -14.28 11.20 -18.59
CA GLU A 85 -13.48 10.86 -19.77
C GLU A 85 -12.20 10.15 -19.33
N TYR A 86 -12.21 8.81 -19.34
CA TYR A 86 -11.11 7.98 -18.82
C TYR A 86 -9.74 8.40 -19.32
N ASP A 87 -9.58 8.62 -20.63
CA ASP A 87 -8.27 8.97 -21.23
C ASP A 87 -7.77 10.35 -20.81
N ARG A 88 -8.66 11.29 -20.48
CA ARG A 88 -8.25 12.61 -19.96
C ARG A 88 -7.76 12.53 -18.52
N VAL A 89 -8.26 11.57 -17.75
CA VAL A 89 -7.94 11.44 -16.33
C VAL A 89 -6.76 10.49 -16.12
N VAL A 90 -6.79 9.33 -16.75
CA VAL A 90 -5.81 8.26 -16.57
C VAL A 90 -4.63 8.38 -17.54
N GLN A 91 -4.82 9.06 -18.68
CA GLN A 91 -3.79 9.30 -19.69
C GLN A 91 -2.98 8.02 -20.03
N PRO A 92 -3.65 6.91 -20.44
CA PRO A 92 -2.99 5.61 -20.59
C PRO A 92 -1.87 5.63 -21.64
N HIS A 93 -1.97 6.49 -22.65
CA HIS A 93 -0.92 6.65 -23.67
C HIS A 93 0.39 7.19 -23.06
N GLU A 94 0.32 8.15 -22.13
CA GLU A 94 1.49 8.69 -21.43
C GLU A 94 2.13 7.61 -20.57
N LEU A 95 1.31 6.85 -19.84
CA LEU A 95 1.78 5.73 -19.01
C LEU A 95 2.49 4.65 -19.85
N HIS A 96 1.91 4.28 -20.99
CA HIS A 96 2.52 3.30 -21.89
C HIS A 96 3.79 3.82 -22.57
N ALA A 97 3.90 5.12 -22.83
CA ALA A 97 5.11 5.74 -23.38
C ALA A 97 6.29 5.71 -22.40
N LEU A 98 6.03 5.61 -21.08
CA LEU A 98 7.09 5.49 -20.07
C LEU A 98 7.78 4.12 -20.07
N LYS A 99 7.25 3.11 -20.77
CA LYS A 99 7.89 1.78 -20.84
C LYS A 99 9.19 1.87 -21.64
N PRO A 100 10.36 1.67 -21.02
CA PRO A 100 11.61 1.81 -21.72
C PRO A 100 11.82 0.63 -22.67
N ARG A 101 12.32 0.95 -23.86
CA ARG A 101 12.79 -0.05 -24.81
C ARG A 101 14.21 -0.44 -24.44
N VAL A 102 14.36 -1.51 -23.66
CA VAL A 102 15.70 -2.02 -23.34
C VAL A 102 16.35 -2.51 -24.63
N ALA A 103 17.55 -2.00 -24.88
CA ALA A 103 18.31 -2.36 -26.07
C ALA A 103 18.62 -3.86 -26.05
N PRO A 104 18.58 -4.55 -27.21
CA PRO A 104 19.01 -5.94 -27.29
C PRO A 104 20.43 -6.10 -26.76
N GLU A 105 20.76 -7.29 -26.25
CA GLU A 105 22.11 -7.60 -25.82
C GLU A 105 23.13 -7.34 -26.93
N ALA A 106 24.15 -6.51 -26.65
CA ALA A 106 25.11 -6.05 -27.66
C ALA A 106 25.87 -7.19 -28.37
N LYS A 107 26.05 -8.34 -27.70
CA LYS A 107 26.82 -9.48 -28.23
C LYS A 107 25.96 -10.51 -28.97
N THR A 108 24.74 -10.76 -28.49
CA THR A 108 23.89 -11.86 -28.97
C THR A 108 22.70 -11.36 -29.79
N GLY A 109 22.39 -10.05 -29.72
CA GLY A 109 21.15 -9.50 -30.25
C GLY A 109 19.89 -9.98 -29.51
N TYR A 110 20.06 -10.69 -28.38
CA TYR A 110 18.95 -11.26 -27.62
C TYR A 110 18.05 -10.15 -27.06
N ARG A 111 16.74 -10.30 -27.28
CA ARG A 111 15.70 -9.44 -26.71
C ARG A 111 15.04 -10.17 -25.56
N ASN A 112 15.39 -9.75 -24.36
CA ASN A 112 14.83 -10.31 -23.15
C ASN A 112 13.36 -9.90 -23.00
N ARG A 113 12.45 -10.87 -23.03
CA ARG A 113 11.00 -10.64 -22.94
C ARG A 113 10.55 -10.29 -21.53
N GLU A 114 11.29 -10.76 -20.53
CA GLU A 114 11.04 -10.46 -19.11
C GLU A 114 11.15 -8.98 -18.78
N ASN A 115 11.79 -8.20 -19.66
CA ASN A 115 11.88 -6.76 -19.54
C ASN A 115 10.49 -6.08 -19.43
N GLU A 116 9.56 -6.46 -20.29
CA GLU A 116 8.22 -5.85 -20.29
C GLU A 116 7.44 -6.21 -19.03
N ALA A 117 7.58 -7.45 -18.55
CA ALA A 117 6.97 -7.92 -17.32
C ALA A 117 7.53 -7.14 -16.13
N LEU A 118 8.86 -7.10 -15.98
CA LEU A 118 9.54 -6.39 -14.89
C LEU A 118 9.10 -4.92 -14.80
N PHE A 119 9.15 -4.19 -15.91
CA PHE A 119 8.76 -2.78 -15.94
C PHE A 119 7.29 -2.59 -15.61
N THR A 120 6.41 -3.45 -16.12
CA THR A 120 4.96 -3.35 -15.84
C THR A 120 4.67 -3.61 -14.37
N ILE A 121 5.28 -4.65 -13.78
CA ILE A 121 5.11 -4.99 -12.36
C ILE A 121 5.57 -3.82 -11.48
N HIS A 122 6.75 -3.24 -11.78
CA HIS A 122 7.27 -2.10 -11.02
C HIS A 122 6.43 -0.82 -11.19
N GLN A 123 5.92 -0.54 -12.39
CA GLN A 123 5.02 0.60 -12.61
C GLN A 123 3.74 0.46 -11.77
N ILE A 124 3.17 -0.75 -11.70
CA ILE A 124 1.99 -1.04 -10.88
C ILE A 124 2.33 -0.85 -9.39
N LEU A 125 3.45 -1.42 -8.94
CA LEU A 125 3.94 -1.31 -7.57
C LEU A 125 4.10 0.16 -7.15
N GLU A 126 4.86 0.95 -7.93
CA GLU A 126 5.14 2.37 -7.67
C GLU A 126 3.87 3.22 -7.66
N SER A 127 2.90 2.90 -8.51
CA SER A 127 1.60 3.59 -8.53
C SER A 127 0.83 3.40 -7.22
N TRP A 128 0.81 2.16 -6.70
CA TRP A 128 0.17 1.87 -5.41
C TRP A 128 0.95 2.43 -4.22
N LEU A 129 2.28 2.49 -4.29
CA LEU A 129 3.11 3.14 -3.27
C LEU A 129 2.91 4.66 -3.22
N CYS A 130 2.69 5.29 -4.38
CA CYS A 130 2.27 6.68 -4.45
C CYS A 130 0.91 6.90 -3.77
N ALA A 131 -0.08 6.05 -4.08
CA ALA A 131 -1.39 6.09 -3.42
C ALA A 131 -1.30 5.88 -1.90
N ALA A 132 -0.48 4.91 -1.45
CA ALA A 132 -0.23 4.67 -0.03
C ALA A 132 0.38 5.90 0.66
N SER A 133 1.33 6.59 0.01
CA SER A 133 1.96 7.80 0.54
C SER A 133 0.96 8.94 0.71
N GLN A 134 0.09 9.16 -0.27
CA GLN A 134 -0.99 10.17 -0.18
C GLN A 134 -2.01 9.80 0.92
N LEU A 135 -2.32 8.51 1.06
CA LEU A 135 -3.22 8.01 2.09
C LEU A 135 -2.63 8.21 3.50
N LEU A 136 -1.32 7.99 3.68
CA LEU A 136 -0.61 8.27 4.94
C LEU A 136 -0.64 9.76 5.30
N THR A 137 -0.48 10.66 4.32
CA THR A 137 -0.65 12.10 4.55
C THR A 137 -2.07 12.44 4.99
N ARG A 138 -3.08 11.89 4.31
CA ARG A 138 -4.50 12.08 4.68
C ARG A 138 -4.82 11.53 6.07
N LEU A 139 -4.30 10.35 6.39
CA LEU A 139 -4.44 9.70 7.69
C LEU A 139 -3.93 10.61 8.82
N ASN A 140 -2.75 11.22 8.65
CA ASN A 140 -2.21 12.16 9.65
C ASN A 140 -3.15 13.35 9.86
N SER A 141 -3.68 13.95 8.78
CA SER A 141 -4.63 15.07 8.91
C SER A 141 -5.94 14.66 9.62
N ARG A 142 -6.45 13.46 9.37
CA ARG A 142 -7.67 12.95 10.07
C ARG A 142 -7.40 12.66 11.53
N ILE A 143 -6.24 12.08 11.83
CA ILE A 143 -5.75 11.87 13.19
C ILE A 143 -5.68 13.21 13.90
N GLU A 144 -5.00 14.22 13.35
CA GLU A 144 -4.91 15.59 13.91
C GLU A 144 -6.29 16.23 14.17
N ALA A 145 -7.25 16.02 13.26
CA ALA A 145 -8.64 16.47 13.40
C ALA A 145 -9.46 15.66 14.42
N LYS A 146 -8.89 14.60 15.01
CA LYS A 146 -9.55 13.63 15.90
C LYS A 146 -10.73 12.89 15.25
N ASP A 147 -10.72 12.77 13.92
CA ASP A 147 -11.69 12.00 13.17
C ASP A 147 -11.25 10.52 13.11
N TRP A 148 -11.49 9.82 14.23
CA TRP A 148 -10.98 8.47 14.43
C TRP A 148 -11.62 7.43 13.51
N GLU A 149 -12.91 7.57 13.21
CA GLU A 149 -13.63 6.66 12.31
C GLU A 149 -13.10 6.76 10.88
N ALA A 150 -12.94 7.98 10.38
CA ALA A 150 -12.38 8.19 9.05
C ALA A 150 -10.89 7.79 9.00
N ALA A 151 -10.13 8.03 10.07
CA ALA A 151 -8.75 7.54 10.16
C ALA A 151 -8.69 5.99 10.16
N ALA A 152 -9.60 5.31 10.86
CA ALA A 152 -9.67 3.86 10.87
C ALA A 152 -10.01 3.29 9.48
N SER A 153 -10.92 3.96 8.75
CA SER A 153 -11.22 3.64 7.35
C SER A 153 -9.98 3.79 6.45
N ASP A 154 -9.20 4.85 6.63
CA ASP A 154 -7.94 5.05 5.88
C ASP A 154 -6.91 3.96 6.19
N CYS A 155 -6.76 3.57 7.46
CA CYS A 155 -5.90 2.45 7.84
C CYS A 155 -6.36 1.13 7.21
N TRP A 156 -7.67 0.89 7.11
CA TRP A 156 -8.19 -0.29 6.43
C TRP A 156 -7.83 -0.30 4.94
N ILE A 157 -7.94 0.84 4.25
CA ILE A 157 -7.51 0.97 2.85
C ILE A 157 -6.00 0.75 2.74
N LEU A 158 -5.20 1.33 3.64
CA LEU A 158 -3.75 1.18 3.64
C LEU A 158 -3.34 -0.30 3.83
N GLU A 159 -4.03 -1.01 4.71
CA GLU A 159 -3.83 -2.45 4.93
C GLU A 159 -4.17 -3.28 3.68
N ARG A 160 -5.24 -2.93 2.96
CA ARG A 160 -5.56 -3.54 1.65
C ARG A 160 -4.47 -3.28 0.61
N ILE A 161 -3.92 -2.06 0.57
CA ILE A 161 -2.83 -1.73 -0.34
C ILE A 161 -1.60 -2.59 -0.04
N TRP A 162 -1.20 -2.73 1.23
CA TRP A 162 -0.04 -3.59 1.58
C TRP A 162 -0.21 -5.05 1.18
N LYS A 163 -1.42 -5.60 1.28
CA LYS A 163 -1.72 -6.95 0.77
C LYS A 163 -1.62 -7.03 -0.74
N LEU A 164 -2.20 -6.06 -1.44
CA LEU A 164 -2.11 -5.98 -2.89
C LEU A 164 -0.67 -5.85 -3.38
N LEU A 165 0.18 -5.08 -2.68
CA LEU A 165 1.62 -5.00 -2.99
C LEU A 165 2.30 -6.37 -2.91
N ALA A 166 1.90 -7.22 -1.96
CA ALA A 166 2.44 -8.58 -1.88
C ALA A 166 2.00 -9.43 -3.09
N ASP A 167 0.72 -9.35 -3.46
CA ASP A 167 0.20 -10.05 -4.65
C ASP A 167 0.84 -9.56 -5.96
N ILE A 168 1.22 -8.27 -6.03
CA ILE A 168 1.95 -7.69 -7.17
C ILE A 168 3.38 -8.25 -7.24
N GLU A 169 4.08 -8.33 -6.12
CA GLU A 169 5.44 -8.87 -6.07
C GLU A 169 5.48 -10.36 -6.45
N ASP A 170 4.44 -11.13 -6.13
CA ASP A 170 4.31 -12.53 -6.51
C ASP A 170 4.27 -12.74 -8.04
N LEU A 171 3.96 -11.70 -8.84
CA LEU A 171 4.04 -11.77 -10.30
C LEU A 171 5.47 -12.04 -10.80
N HIS A 172 6.50 -11.69 -10.03
CA HIS A 172 7.89 -12.02 -10.37
C HIS A 172 8.14 -13.53 -10.37
N LEU A 173 7.31 -14.34 -9.70
CA LEU A 173 7.41 -15.81 -9.71
C LEU A 173 7.08 -16.43 -11.08
N LEU A 174 6.44 -15.67 -11.97
CA LEU A 174 6.12 -16.11 -13.33
C LEU A 174 7.27 -15.91 -14.33
N MET A 175 8.32 -15.20 -13.91
CA MET A 175 9.46 -14.87 -14.76
C MET A 175 10.43 -16.05 -14.84
N ASP A 176 11.04 -16.27 -16.01
CA ASP A 176 12.13 -17.23 -16.11
C ASP A 176 13.37 -16.73 -15.32
N PRO A 177 13.94 -17.53 -14.40
CA PRO A 177 15.08 -17.09 -13.58
C PRO A 177 16.36 -16.77 -14.37
N ASP A 178 16.67 -17.50 -15.46
CA ASP A 178 17.87 -17.22 -16.28
C ASP A 178 17.71 -15.90 -17.04
N ASP A 179 16.55 -15.70 -17.67
CA ASP A 179 16.23 -14.43 -18.33
C ASP A 179 16.22 -13.27 -17.32
N PHE A 180 15.63 -13.44 -16.13
CA PHE A 180 15.64 -12.40 -15.11
C PHE A 180 17.06 -12.06 -14.64
N LEU A 181 17.92 -13.04 -14.36
CA LEU A 181 19.29 -12.78 -13.89
C LEU A 181 20.17 -12.10 -14.96
N ARG A 182 19.96 -12.42 -16.23
CA ARG A 182 20.57 -11.69 -17.36
C ARG A 182 20.09 -10.25 -17.39
N LEU A 183 18.78 -10.02 -17.23
CA LEU A 183 18.20 -8.68 -17.20
C LEU A 183 18.70 -7.86 -16.00
N LYS A 184 18.74 -8.45 -14.80
CA LYS A 184 19.31 -7.85 -13.58
C LYS A 184 20.73 -7.35 -13.83
N SER A 185 21.52 -8.13 -14.55
CA SER A 185 22.90 -7.78 -14.94
C SER A 185 22.94 -6.63 -15.96
N GLN A 186 22.07 -6.64 -16.97
CA GLN A 186 21.96 -5.58 -17.98
C GLN A 186 21.50 -4.24 -17.38
N LEU A 187 20.54 -4.27 -16.47
CA LEU A 187 20.01 -3.10 -15.76
C LEU A 187 20.94 -2.61 -14.64
N ALA A 188 22.07 -3.30 -14.41
CA ALA A 188 23.01 -3.02 -13.34
C ALA A 188 22.33 -2.91 -11.96
N ILE A 189 21.33 -3.76 -11.70
CA ILE A 189 20.68 -3.90 -10.40
C ILE A 189 21.69 -4.62 -9.48
N ARG A 190 22.50 -3.82 -8.79
CA ARG A 190 23.53 -4.29 -7.85
C ARG A 190 23.12 -3.97 -6.41
N PRO A 191 23.76 -4.56 -5.39
CA PRO A 191 23.67 -4.04 -4.02
C PRO A 191 24.23 -2.62 -3.95
N ALA A 192 23.71 -1.78 -3.05
CA ALA A 192 24.29 -0.46 -2.80
C ALA A 192 25.68 -0.63 -2.12
N PRO A 193 26.70 0.17 -2.49
CA PRO A 193 28.08 -0.01 -2.00
C PRO A 193 28.24 0.22 -0.49
N ASP A 194 27.28 0.90 0.13
CA ASP A 194 27.14 1.21 1.56
C ASP A 194 26.35 0.15 2.35
N GLY A 195 25.82 -0.89 1.69
CA GLY A 195 25.21 -2.05 2.36
C GLY A 195 23.83 -1.80 2.98
N THR A 196 23.38 -0.55 3.07
CA THR A 196 22.10 -0.12 3.66
C THR A 196 20.87 -0.56 2.86
N ASP A 197 20.96 -0.53 1.53
CA ASP A 197 19.88 -0.95 0.61
C ASP A 197 20.17 -2.29 -0.09
N ALA A 198 21.19 -3.02 0.37
CA ALA A 198 21.66 -4.26 -0.27
C ALA A 198 20.61 -5.39 -0.28
N SER A 199 19.57 -5.28 0.57
CA SER A 199 18.54 -6.31 0.73
C SER A 199 17.36 -6.14 -0.24
N PHE A 200 17.22 -4.99 -0.92
CA PHE A 200 16.13 -4.79 -1.89
C PHE A 200 16.61 -5.07 -3.30
N CYS A 201 16.35 -6.29 -3.79
CA CYS A 201 16.62 -6.64 -5.18
C CYS A 201 15.93 -5.66 -6.16
N PHE A 202 14.69 -5.28 -5.83
CA PHE A 202 13.87 -4.32 -6.56
C PHE A 202 13.91 -2.97 -5.84
N ARG A 203 14.95 -2.18 -6.12
CA ARG A 203 15.23 -0.90 -5.44
C ARG A 203 14.08 0.11 -5.65
N SER A 204 13.16 0.21 -4.69
CA SER A 204 12.13 1.25 -4.66
C SER A 204 12.32 2.19 -3.47
N ARG A 205 12.63 3.45 -3.77
CA ARG A 205 12.68 4.52 -2.75
C ARG A 205 11.29 4.80 -2.17
N ALA A 206 10.25 4.67 -2.99
CA ALA A 206 8.88 4.85 -2.56
C ALA A 206 8.45 3.74 -1.59
N LEU A 207 8.88 2.49 -1.82
CA LEU A 207 8.61 1.38 -0.91
C LEU A 207 9.22 1.62 0.47
N LEU A 208 10.50 2.00 0.50
CA LEU A 208 11.19 2.34 1.75
C LEU A 208 10.51 3.52 2.47
N HIS A 209 10.13 4.55 1.72
CA HIS A 209 9.43 5.71 2.29
C HIS A 209 8.07 5.30 2.88
N ALA A 210 7.24 4.59 2.11
CA ALA A 210 5.92 4.13 2.56
C ALA A 210 6.02 3.17 3.75
N ALA A 211 6.99 2.25 3.76
CA ALA A 211 7.23 1.33 4.87
C ALA A 211 7.64 2.07 6.14
N ASN A 212 8.58 3.02 6.03
CA ASN A 212 9.03 3.83 7.16
C ASN A 212 7.89 4.71 7.71
N ALA A 213 7.14 5.39 6.84
CA ALA A 213 6.00 6.21 7.23
C ALA A 213 4.88 5.37 7.88
N THR A 214 4.65 4.15 7.39
CA THR A 214 3.70 3.21 8.00
C THR A 214 4.18 2.73 9.37
N ARG A 215 5.48 2.43 9.53
CA ARG A 215 6.07 2.08 10.83
C ARG A 215 5.95 3.23 11.83
N ASP A 216 6.04 4.47 11.36
CA ASP A 216 5.96 5.67 12.19
C ASP A 216 4.55 5.93 12.76
N ILE A 217 3.50 5.28 12.24
CA ILE A 217 2.16 5.30 12.83
C ILE A 217 2.20 4.85 14.31
N LYS A 218 3.16 4.00 14.71
CA LYS A 218 3.35 3.61 16.12
C LYS A 218 3.58 4.77 17.07
N LYS A 219 4.19 5.85 16.59
CA LYS A 219 4.43 7.07 17.37
C LYS A 219 3.12 7.80 17.69
N LEU A 220 2.04 7.53 16.95
CA LEU A 220 0.73 8.17 17.13
C LEU A 220 -0.12 7.51 18.22
N VAL A 221 0.19 6.28 18.63
CA VAL A 221 -0.65 5.53 19.59
C VAL A 221 -0.80 6.23 20.96
N PRO A 222 0.27 6.73 21.61
CA PRO A 222 0.12 7.49 22.85
C PRO A 222 -0.81 8.69 22.68
N TRP A 223 -0.68 9.40 21.56
CA TRP A 223 -1.50 10.57 21.26
C TRP A 223 -2.98 10.23 21.05
N VAL A 224 -3.29 9.18 20.28
CA VAL A 224 -4.68 8.69 20.06
C VAL A 224 -5.34 8.30 21.39
N ILE A 225 -4.58 7.67 22.28
CA ILE A 225 -5.06 7.23 23.60
C ILE A 225 -5.11 8.38 24.61
N GLY A 226 -4.41 9.49 24.36
CA GLY A 226 -4.37 10.66 25.25
C GLY A 226 -3.38 10.52 26.40
N VAL A 227 -2.30 9.78 26.20
CA VAL A 227 -1.20 9.62 27.17
C VAL A 227 0.10 10.16 26.60
N GLU A 228 1.00 10.62 27.48
CA GLU A 228 2.34 11.04 27.07
C GLU A 228 3.10 9.88 26.44
N ALA A 229 3.84 10.18 25.37
CA ALA A 229 4.64 9.19 24.67
C ALA A 229 5.82 8.74 25.55
N ASP A 230 5.82 7.47 25.91
CA ASP A 230 6.99 6.78 26.45
C ASP A 230 7.68 6.03 25.30
N PRO A 231 8.96 6.32 24.99
CA PRO A 231 9.68 5.68 23.88
C PRO A 231 9.77 4.15 23.99
N ASN A 232 9.57 3.57 25.18
CA ASN A 232 9.61 2.12 25.40
C ASN A 232 8.23 1.44 25.49
N GLY A 233 7.13 2.18 25.22
CA GLY A 233 5.77 1.62 25.33
C GLY A 233 5.44 1.18 26.77
N GLY A 234 5.57 2.11 27.71
CA GLY A 234 5.48 1.82 29.14
C GLY A 234 4.09 1.41 29.66
N PRO A 235 4.00 1.09 30.97
CA PRO A 235 2.77 0.65 31.64
C PRO A 235 1.58 1.61 31.48
N ARG A 236 1.85 2.90 31.27
CA ARG A 236 0.82 3.95 31.11
C ARG A 236 0.00 3.78 29.83
N VAL A 237 0.65 3.43 28.71
CA VAL A 237 -0.05 3.20 27.43
C VAL A 237 -0.90 1.94 27.53
N GLN A 238 -0.37 0.89 28.14
CA GLN A 238 -1.09 -0.36 28.38
C GLN A 238 -2.34 -0.12 29.25
N GLU A 239 -2.18 0.55 30.40
CA GLU A 239 -3.30 0.82 31.31
C GLU A 239 -4.38 1.69 30.65
N ALA A 240 -3.99 2.72 29.91
CA ALA A 240 -4.94 3.57 29.21
C ALA A 240 -5.65 2.83 28.07
N ALA A 241 -4.96 1.94 27.35
CA ALA A 241 -5.59 1.05 26.38
C ALA A 241 -6.60 0.09 27.05
N MET A 242 -6.26 -0.50 28.20
CA MET A 242 -7.18 -1.34 28.97
C MET A 242 -8.44 -0.58 29.39
N ARG A 243 -8.28 0.66 29.90
CA ARG A 243 -9.40 1.54 30.25
C ARG A 243 -10.28 1.86 29.05
N LEU A 244 -9.68 2.18 27.90
CA LEU A 244 -10.40 2.44 26.65
C LEU A 244 -11.21 1.22 26.19
N TYR A 245 -10.61 0.03 26.23
CA TYR A 245 -11.31 -1.21 25.84
C TYR A 245 -12.45 -1.59 26.78
N HIS A 246 -12.38 -1.19 28.06
CA HIS A 246 -13.36 -1.51 29.10
C HIS A 246 -14.37 -0.40 29.41
N GLY A 247 -14.14 0.83 28.92
CA GLY A 247 -14.96 1.99 29.26
C GLY A 247 -16.44 1.80 28.91
N ARG A 248 -17.34 2.18 29.83
CA ARG A 248 -18.80 2.13 29.58
C ARG A 248 -19.27 3.04 28.45
N ARG A 249 -18.49 4.06 28.09
CA ARG A 249 -18.72 4.99 26.97
C ARG A 249 -17.91 4.65 25.72
N ARG A 250 -17.42 3.40 25.64
CA ARG A 250 -16.69 2.90 24.49
C ARG A 250 -17.51 3.12 23.22
N GLY A 251 -16.94 3.85 22.26
CA GLY A 251 -17.60 4.13 20.98
C GLY A 251 -18.50 5.36 20.97
N GLU A 252 -18.54 6.14 22.06
CA GLU A 252 -19.35 7.36 22.15
C GLU A 252 -18.48 8.62 22.35
N GLY A 253 -18.98 9.77 21.87
CA GLY A 253 -18.33 11.07 22.05
C GLY A 253 -16.91 11.12 21.46
N GLU A 254 -15.95 11.66 22.21
CA GLU A 254 -14.56 11.81 21.76
C GLU A 254 -13.80 10.47 21.62
N GLU A 255 -14.37 9.35 22.08
CA GLU A 255 -13.78 8.01 21.97
C GLU A 255 -14.33 7.17 20.80
N ALA A 256 -15.36 7.68 20.09
CA ALA A 256 -15.93 7.00 18.93
C ALA A 256 -14.86 6.73 17.86
N GLY A 257 -14.71 5.48 17.43
CA GLY A 257 -13.73 5.10 16.40
C GLY A 257 -12.29 4.87 16.89
N LYS A 258 -11.94 5.20 18.14
CA LYS A 258 -10.55 5.03 18.64
C LYS A 258 -10.12 3.57 18.67
N ILE A 259 -11.00 2.65 19.04
CA ILE A 259 -10.67 1.24 19.14
C ILE A 259 -10.49 0.63 17.76
N GLU A 260 -11.39 0.98 16.83
CA GLU A 260 -11.33 0.61 15.43
C GLU A 260 -10.01 1.09 14.82
N LEU A 261 -9.61 2.33 15.11
CA LEU A 261 -8.33 2.89 14.67
C LEU A 261 -7.13 2.11 15.22
N LEU A 262 -7.11 1.81 16.53
CA LEU A 262 -6.02 1.04 17.15
C LEU A 262 -5.95 -0.39 16.61
N GLN A 263 -7.08 -1.05 16.34
CA GLN A 263 -7.09 -2.36 15.68
C GLN A 263 -6.61 -2.24 14.23
N ALA A 264 -6.98 -1.16 13.52
CA ALA A 264 -6.54 -0.93 12.16
C ALA A 264 -5.03 -0.69 12.08
N PHE A 265 -4.41 0.00 13.05
CA PHE A 265 -2.96 0.13 13.15
C PHE A 265 -2.25 -1.22 13.25
N GLN A 266 -2.74 -2.12 14.12
CA GLN A 266 -2.20 -3.47 14.27
C GLN A 266 -2.40 -4.31 12.99
N ALA A 267 -3.53 -4.14 12.31
CA ALA A 267 -3.79 -4.80 11.03
C ALA A 267 -2.82 -4.35 9.94
N VAL A 268 -2.55 -3.04 9.84
CA VAL A 268 -1.56 -2.45 8.93
C VAL A 268 -0.16 -3.01 9.21
N GLU A 269 0.29 -3.02 10.47
CA GLU A 269 1.57 -3.64 10.85
C GLU A 269 1.65 -5.09 10.37
N ALA A 270 0.61 -5.87 10.65
CA ALA A 270 0.58 -7.28 10.28
C ALA A 270 0.61 -7.48 8.76
N ALA A 271 0.05 -6.57 7.97
CA ALA A 271 0.14 -6.61 6.50
C ALA A 271 1.54 -6.25 6.00
N VAL A 272 2.17 -5.20 6.55
CA VAL A 272 3.54 -4.79 6.21
C VAL A 272 4.54 -5.92 6.48
N ARG A 273 4.44 -6.58 7.65
CA ARG A 273 5.31 -7.71 8.00
C ARG A 273 5.15 -8.89 7.05
N ARG A 274 3.90 -9.22 6.69
CA ARG A 274 3.62 -10.27 5.71
C ARG A 274 4.19 -9.92 4.35
N PHE A 275 4.07 -8.66 3.91
CA PHE A 275 4.68 -8.18 2.68
C PHE A 275 6.19 -8.43 2.67
N PHE A 276 6.95 -7.97 3.67
CA PHE A 276 8.40 -8.15 3.67
C PHE A 276 8.84 -9.61 3.82
N PHE A 277 8.06 -10.42 4.55
CA PHE A 277 8.28 -11.85 4.60
C PHE A 277 8.08 -12.51 3.23
N ALA A 278 6.98 -12.22 2.54
CA ALA A 278 6.67 -12.74 1.21
C ALA A 278 7.69 -12.26 0.17
N TYR A 279 8.03 -10.97 0.18
CA TYR A 279 9.04 -10.36 -0.68
C TYR A 279 10.39 -11.09 -0.58
N ARG A 280 10.83 -11.43 0.64
CA ARG A 280 12.05 -12.23 0.82
C ARG A 280 11.96 -13.60 0.14
N GLN A 281 10.79 -14.25 0.16
CA GLN A 281 10.60 -15.54 -0.53
C GLN A 281 10.62 -15.37 -2.05
N VAL A 282 10.00 -14.31 -2.57
CA VAL A 282 10.05 -13.98 -4.01
C VAL A 282 11.49 -13.76 -4.46
N VAL A 283 12.28 -12.97 -3.72
CA VAL A 283 13.71 -12.78 -4.03
C VAL A 283 14.46 -14.11 -3.98
N ALA A 284 14.17 -14.99 -3.01
CA ALA A 284 14.82 -16.30 -2.94
C ALA A 284 14.47 -17.21 -4.12
N ALA A 285 13.22 -17.18 -4.58
CA ALA A 285 12.75 -17.98 -5.70
C ALA A 285 13.32 -17.49 -7.04
N VAL A 286 13.39 -16.18 -7.25
CA VAL A 286 13.77 -15.57 -8.52
C VAL A 286 15.29 -15.35 -8.64
N CYS A 287 15.97 -15.02 -7.53
CA CYS A 287 17.39 -14.69 -7.51
C CYS A 287 18.26 -15.74 -6.81
N GLY A 288 17.66 -16.72 -6.14
CA GLY A 288 18.34 -17.67 -5.27
C GLY A 288 18.46 -17.19 -3.82
N THR A 289 18.65 -18.16 -2.92
CA THR A 289 18.70 -17.93 -1.46
C THR A 289 19.91 -17.12 -0.99
N ALA A 290 21.03 -17.17 -1.73
CA ALA A 290 22.22 -16.38 -1.44
C ALA A 290 21.93 -14.87 -1.59
N GLU A 291 21.22 -14.48 -2.64
CA GLU A 291 20.80 -13.09 -2.87
C GLU A 291 19.76 -12.65 -1.82
N ALA A 292 18.77 -13.50 -1.51
CA ALA A 292 17.76 -13.22 -0.49
C ALA A 292 18.30 -13.14 0.95
N SER A 293 19.52 -13.63 1.19
CA SER A 293 20.22 -13.53 2.47
C SER A 293 21.36 -12.49 2.46
N GLY A 294 21.44 -11.68 1.39
CA GLY A 294 22.45 -10.62 1.26
C GLY A 294 23.89 -11.14 1.10
N ASN A 295 24.09 -12.27 0.42
CA ASN A 295 25.40 -12.91 0.19
C ASN A 295 26.18 -13.28 1.47
N ARG A 296 25.51 -13.49 2.61
CA ARG A 296 26.16 -13.94 3.85
C ARG A 296 26.43 -15.44 3.93
N ALA A 297 25.85 -16.24 3.04
CA ALA A 297 25.96 -17.69 3.07
C ALA A 297 27.35 -18.26 2.70
N LEU A 298 28.29 -17.42 2.24
CA LEU A 298 29.61 -17.92 1.78
C LEU A 298 30.81 -17.51 2.66
N PHE A 299 30.69 -16.52 3.56
CA PHE A 299 31.80 -16.16 4.46
C PHE A 299 31.31 -15.55 5.80
N VAL A 300 31.46 -16.34 6.89
CA VAL A 300 31.47 -15.94 8.32
C VAL A 300 30.12 -15.56 8.98
N PRO A 301 29.82 -16.05 10.21
CA PRO A 301 28.64 -15.64 10.95
C PRO A 301 28.84 -14.21 11.51
N ALA A 302 28.20 -13.22 10.88
CA ALA A 302 28.09 -11.88 11.45
C ALA A 302 26.75 -11.74 12.20
N GLU A 303 26.82 -11.35 13.47
CA GLU A 303 25.73 -11.23 14.47
C GLU A 303 24.59 -10.24 14.13
N GLY A 304 24.40 -9.86 12.87
CA GLY A 304 23.29 -9.00 12.45
C GLY A 304 22.26 -9.76 11.61
N THR A 305 20.98 -9.67 11.91
CA THR A 305 19.91 -10.09 10.98
C THR A 305 20.01 -9.28 9.67
N ASP A 306 19.77 -9.91 8.53
CA ASP A 306 19.68 -9.20 7.23
C ASP A 306 18.61 -8.09 7.29
N PRO A 307 18.78 -6.92 6.65
CA PRO A 307 17.86 -5.79 6.78
C PRO A 307 16.40 -6.10 6.41
N LEU A 308 16.14 -6.94 5.39
CA LEU A 308 14.78 -7.42 5.10
C LEU A 308 14.22 -8.25 6.25
N SER A 309 15.07 -9.10 6.81
CA SER A 309 14.74 -9.90 7.99
C SER A 309 14.46 -9.04 9.21
N GLN A 310 15.17 -7.92 9.40
CA GLN A 310 14.87 -6.96 10.46
C GLN A 310 13.46 -6.38 10.31
N MET A 311 12.98 -6.10 9.09
CA MET A 311 11.66 -5.48 8.89
C MET A 311 10.48 -6.34 9.35
N PHE A 312 10.59 -7.69 9.31
CA PHE A 312 9.54 -8.58 9.81
C PHE A 312 9.88 -9.26 11.14
N LEU A 313 11.15 -9.29 11.56
CA LEU A 313 11.58 -9.82 12.86
C LEU A 313 11.67 -8.74 13.96
N GLU A 314 11.47 -7.47 13.62
CA GLU A 314 11.36 -6.39 14.61
C GLU A 314 10.31 -6.76 15.68
N PRO A 315 10.55 -6.44 16.97
CA PRO A 315 9.54 -6.55 18.02
C PRO A 315 8.22 -5.88 17.57
N PRO A 316 7.05 -6.37 18.01
CA PRO A 316 5.75 -5.79 17.65
C PRO A 316 5.78 -4.27 17.79
N TYR A 317 5.19 -3.55 16.85
CA TYR A 317 5.18 -2.09 16.83
C TYR A 317 4.33 -1.53 17.97
N PHE A 318 3.38 -2.32 18.48
CA PHE A 318 2.43 -1.92 19.52
C PHE A 318 2.40 -2.88 20.72
N PRO A 319 3.54 -3.11 21.41
CA PRO A 319 3.63 -4.11 22.47
C PRO A 319 2.68 -3.81 23.65
N SER A 320 2.46 -2.53 23.96
CA SER A 320 1.54 -2.11 25.03
C SER A 320 0.07 -2.39 24.69
N LEU A 321 -0.32 -2.33 23.41
CA LEU A 321 -1.68 -2.68 22.97
C LEU A 321 -1.89 -4.19 23.04
N ASP A 322 -0.88 -4.97 22.67
CA ASP A 322 -0.91 -6.43 22.77
C ASP A 322 -0.95 -6.88 24.23
N ALA A 323 -0.11 -6.30 25.08
CA ALA A 323 -0.11 -6.55 26.52
C ALA A 323 -1.46 -6.19 27.15
N ALA A 324 -2.07 -5.06 26.77
CA ALA A 324 -3.39 -4.66 27.26
C ALA A 324 -4.44 -5.76 27.03
N LYS A 325 -4.42 -6.41 25.85
CA LYS A 325 -5.34 -7.51 25.51
C LYS A 325 -5.17 -8.73 26.43
N THR A 326 -3.94 -9.08 26.80
CA THR A 326 -3.65 -10.20 27.71
C THR A 326 -4.34 -10.03 29.06
N PHE A 327 -4.38 -8.79 29.57
CA PHE A 327 -4.92 -8.50 30.90
C PHE A 327 -6.40 -8.08 30.88
N LEU A 328 -7.07 -8.06 29.71
CA LEU A 328 -8.48 -7.67 29.64
C LEU A 328 -9.40 -8.59 30.44
N ALA A 329 -9.14 -9.90 30.41
CA ALA A 329 -9.95 -10.88 31.14
C ALA A 329 -9.84 -10.69 32.67
N ASP A 330 -8.63 -10.51 33.19
CA ASP A 330 -8.40 -10.26 34.61
C ASP A 330 -8.99 -8.92 35.05
N TYR A 331 -8.89 -7.90 34.20
CA TYR A 331 -9.51 -6.60 34.42
C TYR A 331 -11.03 -6.70 34.53
N TRP A 332 -11.68 -7.53 33.70
CA TRP A 332 -13.12 -7.78 33.78
C TRP A 332 -13.53 -8.36 35.14
N VAL A 333 -12.80 -9.36 35.62
CA VAL A 333 -13.08 -10.02 36.90
C VAL A 333 -12.90 -9.04 38.07
N GLN A 334 -11.84 -8.24 38.06
CA GLN A 334 -11.57 -7.26 39.11
C GLN A 334 -12.59 -6.11 39.13
N HIS A 335 -13.00 -5.59 37.97
CA HIS A 335 -14.00 -4.51 37.90
C HIS A 335 -15.43 -4.99 38.20
N MET A 336 -15.80 -6.20 37.80
CA MET A 336 -17.08 -6.80 38.20
C MET A 336 -17.12 -7.14 39.70
N ALA A 337 -16.00 -7.56 40.28
CA ALA A 337 -15.88 -7.74 41.73
C ALA A 337 -15.97 -6.40 42.48
N ALA A 338 -15.33 -5.34 41.97
CA ALA A 338 -15.39 -4.00 42.58
C ALA A 338 -16.77 -3.34 42.46
N ALA A 339 -17.50 -3.58 41.35
CA ALA A 339 -18.85 -3.06 41.14
C ALA A 339 -19.95 -3.84 41.90
N SER A 340 -19.65 -5.04 42.40
CA SER A 340 -20.58 -5.87 43.17
C SER A 340 -20.45 -5.70 44.68
N VAL A 341 -19.46 -4.94 45.18
CA VAL A 341 -19.40 -4.51 46.58
C VAL A 341 -20.40 -3.37 46.79
N PRO A 342 -21.45 -3.53 47.61
CA PRO A 342 -22.36 -2.44 47.92
C PRO A 342 -21.57 -1.36 48.67
N SER A 343 -21.73 -0.10 48.28
CA SER A 343 -21.30 1.05 49.08
C SER A 343 -22.15 1.11 50.37
N GLY A 344 -21.81 0.24 51.32
CA GLY A 344 -22.40 0.16 52.65
C GLY A 344 -21.83 1.28 53.54
N ARG A 345 -22.59 2.37 53.57
CA ARG A 345 -22.69 3.45 54.57
C ARG A 345 -21.81 3.33 55.84
N SER A 346 -20.99 4.36 56.07
CA SER A 346 -20.60 4.83 57.42
C SER A 346 -21.79 5.45 58.15
#